data_AF-A0A482X976-F1
#
_entry.id   AF-A0A482X976-F1
#
_cell.length_a   1.000
_cell.length_b   1.000
_cell.length_c   1.000
_cell.angle_alpha   90.00
_cell.angle_beta   90.00
_cell.angle_gamma   90.00
#
_symmetry.space_group_name_H-M   'P 1'
#
loop_
_entity.id
_entity.type
_entity.pdbx_description
1 polymer ?
#
loop_
_entity_poly.entity_id
_entity_poly.type
_entity_poly.pdbx_seq_one_letter_code
_entity_poly.pdbx_strand_id
1 'polypeptide(L)'
;MTPSGDVELRPCSKMSHHHLQCSAPAQVQRSSHSIFGLQSGWNYHRTVIRTMDVPSTSTSTYSSGLEARTPNSDYEASKVVKLQVLGVPNTMSTLELENIFSQCGDPTINLNKSSKDVFIEYKSLSEAKSAIERFDSQEPYNFKLVIIRTDSQIRPVNPLSYMPATAYGEAENNYYYRYSKSRRKKSSICEPDSMQPKIKVKKLIEPGMVRKVFIASLNESKSDYWVTLEEDTSTLTKLYYEFNMRITDRSPGLKNPAVDDWCCRRFNEVWCRARIISLQPLELFYVDYGYVDSEVTLDELKMLPADMAVRPPLAIHVYHAAGYPGISTDHFLLRFLSEDNGKWTVEDTY
;
A
#
# COMPACT_ATOMS: atom_id res chain seq x y z
N MET A 1 -19.48 -13.28 -73.60
CA MET A 1 -19.59 -12.78 -72.22
C MET A 1 -18.94 -13.81 -71.31
N THR A 2 -18.23 -13.31 -70.29
CA THR A 2 -17.18 -13.92 -69.42
C THR A 2 -15.78 -14.06 -70.05
N PRO A 3 -14.79 -13.28 -69.57
CA PRO A 3 -13.37 -13.53 -69.77
C PRO A 3 -12.74 -14.22 -68.54
N SER A 4 -11.84 -15.16 -68.84
CA SER A 4 -10.90 -15.79 -67.90
C SER A 4 -9.74 -14.83 -67.63
N GLY A 5 -9.38 -14.63 -66.36
CA GLY A 5 -8.26 -13.79 -65.94
C GLY A 5 -7.23 -14.61 -65.17
N ASP A 6 -6.12 -14.92 -65.82
CA ASP A 6 -4.90 -15.44 -65.21
C ASP A 6 -4.15 -14.31 -64.50
N VAL A 7 -3.66 -14.58 -63.28
CA VAL A 7 -2.80 -13.66 -62.51
C VAL A 7 -1.36 -14.19 -62.52
N GLU A 8 -0.51 -13.36 -63.10
CA GLU A 8 0.94 -13.50 -63.29
C GLU A 8 1.69 -13.26 -61.97
N LEU A 9 2.53 -14.23 -61.56
CA LEU A 9 3.45 -14.11 -60.41
C LEU A 9 4.80 -13.54 -60.87
N ARG A 10 5.22 -12.40 -60.30
CA ARG A 10 6.59 -11.86 -60.42
C ARG A 10 7.44 -12.21 -59.19
N PRO A 11 8.71 -12.60 -59.36
CA PRO A 11 9.63 -12.86 -58.26
C PRO A 11 10.33 -11.58 -57.78
N CYS A 12 10.42 -11.40 -56.46
CA CYS A 12 11.11 -10.27 -55.83
C CYS A 12 12.56 -10.63 -55.47
N SER A 13 13.43 -9.66 -55.69
CA SER A 13 14.89 -9.79 -55.77
C SER A 13 15.62 -9.89 -54.43
N LYS A 14 16.78 -10.54 -54.52
CA LYS A 14 17.88 -10.68 -53.56
C LYS A 14 18.23 -9.36 -52.84
N MET A 15 18.44 -9.43 -51.51
CA MET A 15 19.21 -8.43 -50.77
C MET A 15 20.52 -9.04 -50.25
N SER A 16 21.58 -8.26 -50.48
CA SER A 16 22.98 -8.49 -50.18
C SER A 16 23.30 -8.29 -48.69
N HIS A 17 24.10 -9.20 -48.13
CA HIS A 17 24.76 -9.02 -46.85
C HIS A 17 25.85 -7.95 -46.94
N HIS A 18 25.70 -6.86 -46.19
CA HIS A 18 26.80 -5.94 -45.90
C HIS A 18 27.31 -6.16 -44.48
N HIS A 19 28.61 -6.40 -44.42
CA HIS A 19 29.48 -6.59 -43.27
C HIS A 19 29.78 -5.21 -42.65
N LEU A 20 29.52 -5.02 -41.35
CA LEU A 20 29.99 -3.86 -40.61
C LEU A 20 30.68 -4.33 -39.32
N GLN A 21 32.00 -4.18 -39.32
CA GLN A 21 32.86 -4.20 -38.14
C GLN A 21 32.65 -2.92 -37.34
N CYS A 22 32.45 -3.03 -36.03
CA CYS A 22 32.52 -1.89 -35.11
C CYS A 22 33.59 -2.16 -34.05
N SER A 23 34.56 -1.25 -34.02
CA SER A 23 35.70 -1.19 -33.11
C SER A 23 35.30 -0.65 -31.73
N ALA A 24 35.98 -1.15 -30.70
CA ALA A 24 35.85 -0.72 -29.30
C ALA A 24 36.47 0.66 -29.02
N PRO A 25 36.04 1.36 -27.96
CA PRO A 25 36.84 2.39 -27.33
C PRO A 25 37.35 2.03 -25.92
N ALA A 26 38.66 2.28 -25.78
CA ALA A 26 39.50 2.56 -24.62
C ALA A 26 38.87 2.63 -23.21
N GLN A 27 39.43 1.82 -22.30
CA GLN A 27 39.35 2.04 -20.86
C GLN A 27 40.38 3.07 -20.40
N VAL A 28 39.90 4.08 -19.66
CA VAL A 28 40.73 5.06 -18.95
C VAL A 28 40.87 4.64 -17.50
N GLN A 29 42.11 4.48 -17.05
CA GLN A 29 42.51 4.29 -15.66
C GLN A 29 42.18 5.54 -14.83
N ARG A 30 41.66 5.34 -13.61
CA ARG A 30 41.84 6.31 -12.52
C ARG A 30 42.31 5.63 -11.25
N SER A 31 43.38 6.21 -10.74
CA SER A 31 44.18 5.86 -9.59
C SER A 31 43.48 6.19 -8.26
N SER A 32 43.83 5.37 -7.28
CA SER A 32 43.84 5.58 -5.83
C SER A 32 44.12 7.01 -5.38
N HIS A 33 43.59 7.40 -4.20
CA HIS A 33 44.32 8.04 -3.10
C HIS A 33 43.50 7.90 -1.80
N SER A 34 44.21 7.66 -0.70
CA SER A 34 43.71 7.46 0.65
C SER A 34 43.98 8.69 1.54
N ILE A 35 43.64 8.53 2.83
CA ILE A 35 44.18 9.13 4.07
C ILE A 35 43.37 10.24 4.80
N PHE A 36 43.27 10.00 6.13
CA PHE A 36 42.93 10.84 7.30
C PHE A 36 41.43 11.04 7.58
N GLY A 37 40.83 10.65 8.72
CA GLY A 37 41.35 10.41 10.07
C GLY A 37 41.12 11.65 10.93
N LEU A 38 40.25 11.59 11.95
CA LEU A 38 40.41 12.24 13.27
C LEU A 38 39.22 11.95 14.21
N GLN A 39 39.58 11.55 15.42
CA GLN A 39 38.75 11.42 16.62
C GLN A 39 38.45 12.80 17.22
N SER A 40 37.35 12.93 17.95
CA SER A 40 37.35 13.49 19.32
C SER A 40 35.96 13.37 19.96
N GLY A 41 35.94 12.82 21.17
CA GLY A 41 34.78 12.80 22.06
C GLY A 41 34.73 14.03 22.96
N TRP A 42 33.57 14.25 23.57
CA TRP A 42 33.40 15.14 24.72
C TRP A 42 32.47 14.48 25.74
N ASN A 43 33.05 14.17 26.90
CA ASN A 43 32.35 13.84 28.13
C ASN A 43 31.87 15.12 28.80
N TYR A 44 30.67 15.10 29.41
CA TYR A 44 30.31 16.07 30.45
C TYR A 44 29.74 15.33 31.67
N HIS A 45 30.45 15.47 32.79
CA HIS A 45 30.02 15.19 34.15
C HIS A 45 29.34 16.43 34.75
N ARG A 46 28.34 16.23 35.61
CA ARG A 46 27.97 16.96 36.85
C ARG A 46 26.50 16.65 37.18
N THR A 47 25.99 16.58 38.41
CA THR A 47 26.50 16.53 39.78
C THR A 47 25.29 16.13 40.63
N VAL A 48 25.55 15.34 41.67
CA VAL A 48 24.63 14.88 42.73
C VAL A 48 24.19 16.04 43.63
N ILE A 49 22.90 16.08 44.01
CA ILE A 49 22.44 16.71 45.26
C ILE A 49 21.50 15.73 45.99
N ARG A 50 21.98 15.22 47.14
CA ARG A 50 21.25 14.69 48.31
C ARG A 50 20.57 15.88 49.02
N THR A 51 19.45 15.83 49.73
CA THR A 51 18.89 14.90 50.73
C THR A 51 17.58 15.56 51.21
N MET A 52 16.60 14.81 51.72
CA MET A 52 15.99 15.01 53.06
C MET A 52 14.99 13.88 53.36
N ASP A 53 15.25 13.17 54.44
CA ASP A 53 14.35 12.23 55.13
C ASP A 53 13.24 12.98 55.88
N VAL A 54 12.16 12.27 56.24
CA VAL A 54 11.54 12.19 57.59
C VAL A 54 10.23 11.34 57.51
N PRO A 55 9.83 10.64 58.59
CA PRO A 55 9.29 9.28 58.54
C PRO A 55 7.81 9.16 58.94
N SER A 56 7.24 7.95 58.85
CA SER A 56 6.23 7.49 59.82
C SER A 56 6.07 5.96 59.84
N THR A 57 6.08 5.45 61.07
CA THR A 57 5.82 4.08 61.52
C THR A 57 4.34 3.71 61.48
N SER A 58 3.99 2.46 61.17
CA SER A 58 3.13 1.62 62.04
C SER A 58 3.03 0.17 61.59
N THR A 59 2.94 -0.67 62.62
CA THR A 59 2.88 -2.13 62.76
C THR A 59 1.56 -2.78 62.30
N SER A 60 1.61 -4.03 61.81
CA SER A 60 0.64 -5.12 62.10
C SER A 60 1.02 -6.40 61.32
N THR A 61 1.52 -7.45 61.99
CA THR A 61 0.87 -8.68 62.50
C THR A 61 0.77 -9.85 61.49
N TYR A 62 1.41 -10.95 61.88
CA TYR A 62 1.40 -12.30 61.31
C TYR A 62 -0.01 -12.90 61.13
N SER A 63 -0.26 -13.64 60.05
CA SER A 63 -0.85 -15.00 60.07
C SER A 63 -0.85 -15.70 58.70
N SER A 64 -0.11 -16.80 58.65
CA SER A 64 -0.34 -18.10 57.97
C SER A 64 -1.18 -18.19 56.67
N GLY A 65 -0.49 -18.54 55.58
CA GLY A 65 -0.61 -19.84 54.92
C GLY A 65 -1.87 -20.13 54.07
N LEU A 66 -1.73 -20.01 52.75
CA LEU A 66 -2.19 -21.00 51.77
C LEU A 66 -1.55 -20.66 50.40
N GLU A 67 -0.60 -21.50 49.96
CA GLU A 67 0.09 -21.36 48.68
C GLU A 67 -0.85 -21.75 47.52
N ALA A 68 -1.35 -20.74 46.80
CA ALA A 68 -1.85 -20.92 45.45
C ALA A 68 -0.74 -20.54 44.47
N ARG A 69 -0.21 -21.53 43.75
CA ARG A 69 0.68 -21.31 42.60
C ARG A 69 -0.05 -20.42 41.59
N THR A 70 0.34 -19.17 41.49
CA THR A 70 0.00 -18.31 40.35
C THR A 70 0.71 -18.86 39.11
N PRO A 71 0.03 -18.95 37.95
CA PRO A 71 0.70 -19.28 36.70
C PRO A 71 1.68 -18.14 36.40
N ASN A 72 2.88 -18.51 35.94
CA ASN A 72 3.91 -17.61 35.45
C ASN A 72 3.28 -16.45 34.67
N SER A 73 3.30 -15.25 35.25
CA SER A 73 3.09 -14.03 34.48
C SER A 73 4.35 -13.87 33.65
N ASP A 74 4.33 -14.51 32.49
CA ASP A 74 5.34 -14.32 31.46
C ASP A 74 5.57 -12.82 31.30
N TYR A 75 6.85 -12.46 31.34
CA TYR A 75 7.36 -11.11 31.18
C TYR A 75 6.94 -10.63 29.78
N GLU A 76 5.71 -10.12 29.66
CA GLU A 76 5.18 -9.56 28.42
C GLU A 76 5.99 -8.30 28.17
N ALA A 77 7.03 -8.43 27.34
CA ALA A 77 7.91 -7.34 26.97
C ALA A 77 7.02 -6.16 26.58
N SER A 78 7.19 -5.02 27.28
CA SER A 78 6.33 -3.86 27.14
C SER A 78 6.26 -3.44 25.68
N LYS A 79 5.19 -3.84 24.98
CA LYS A 79 5.04 -3.57 23.55
C LYS A 79 4.63 -2.10 23.43
N VAL A 80 5.60 -1.26 23.05
CA VAL A 80 5.36 0.15 22.74
C VAL A 80 4.32 0.21 21.63
N VAL A 81 3.27 1.00 21.83
CA VAL A 81 2.18 1.18 20.86
C VAL A 81 2.32 2.54 20.21
N LYS A 82 2.42 2.56 18.88
CA LYS A 82 2.56 3.79 18.09
C LYS A 82 1.23 4.24 17.50
N LEU A 83 0.93 5.52 17.63
CA LEU A 83 -0.23 6.20 17.04
C LEU A 83 0.25 7.20 15.99
N GLN A 84 -0.42 7.25 14.84
CA GLN A 84 -0.33 8.39 13.92
C GLN A 84 -1.47 9.36 14.23
N VAL A 85 -1.12 10.64 14.38
CA VAL A 85 -2.09 11.71 14.60
C VAL A 85 -2.20 12.55 13.34
N LEU A 86 -3.37 12.51 12.72
CA LEU A 86 -3.71 13.29 11.54
C LEU A 86 -4.57 14.50 11.93
N GLY A 87 -4.52 15.55 11.12
CA GLY A 87 -5.31 16.77 11.33
C GLY A 87 -4.74 17.73 12.38
N VAL A 88 -3.46 17.58 12.76
CA VAL A 88 -2.79 18.50 13.70
C VAL A 88 -2.67 19.90 13.07
N PRO A 89 -3.19 20.96 13.71
CA PRO A 89 -3.04 22.33 13.21
C PRO A 89 -1.57 22.73 13.07
N ASN A 90 -1.21 23.45 12.00
CA ASN A 90 0.17 23.91 11.78
C ASN A 90 0.68 24.86 12.88
N THR A 91 -0.22 25.45 13.66
CA THR A 91 0.10 26.36 14.77
C THR A 91 0.39 25.62 16.07
N MET A 92 0.11 24.32 16.16
CA MET A 92 0.24 23.54 17.37
C MET A 92 1.69 23.09 17.58
N SER A 93 2.24 23.42 18.74
CA SER A 93 3.60 23.08 19.16
C SER A 93 3.71 21.66 19.70
N THR A 94 4.93 21.11 19.74
CA THR A 94 5.23 19.82 20.38
C THR A 94 4.79 19.79 21.84
N LEU A 95 5.02 20.89 22.56
CA LEU A 95 4.67 21.01 23.97
C LEU A 95 3.16 20.98 24.19
N GLU A 96 2.38 21.61 23.30
CA GLU A 96 0.92 21.52 23.35
C GLU A 96 0.43 20.09 23.11
N LEU A 97 1.01 19.38 22.12
CA LEU A 97 0.69 17.97 21.90
C LEU A 97 1.05 17.12 23.13
N GLU A 98 2.20 17.35 23.74
CA GLU A 98 2.63 16.65 24.96
C GLU A 98 1.66 16.89 26.12
N ASN A 99 1.24 18.13 26.33
CA ASN A 99 0.24 18.49 27.35
C ASN A 99 -1.14 17.86 27.10
N ILE A 100 -1.53 17.69 25.84
CA ILE A 100 -2.80 17.03 25.49
C ILE A 100 -2.69 15.53 25.75
N PHE A 101 -1.68 14.87 25.18
CA PHE A 101 -1.57 13.41 25.18
C PHE A 101 -1.07 12.82 26.49
N SER A 102 -0.42 13.61 27.34
CA SER A 102 -0.07 13.22 28.72
C SER A 102 -1.28 12.99 29.62
N GLN A 103 -2.48 13.45 29.22
CA GLN A 103 -3.72 13.14 29.92
C GLN A 103 -4.12 11.65 29.85
N CYS A 104 -3.51 10.88 28.95
CA CYS A 104 -3.81 9.47 28.71
C CYS A 104 -2.67 8.52 29.08
N GLY A 105 -1.51 9.03 29.51
CA GLY A 105 -0.32 8.23 29.82
C GLY A 105 0.96 9.07 29.76
N ASP A 106 2.09 8.41 29.54
CA ASP A 106 3.42 9.05 29.39
C ASP A 106 3.88 8.96 27.91
N PRO A 107 3.40 9.85 27.02
CA PRO A 107 3.64 9.74 25.58
C PRO A 107 5.07 10.16 25.20
N THR A 108 5.65 9.46 24.22
CA THR A 108 6.81 9.96 23.46
C THR A 108 6.36 10.50 22.11
N ILE A 109 6.63 11.79 21.85
CA ILE A 109 6.16 12.47 20.63
C ILE A 109 7.30 12.60 19.62
N ASN A 110 7.08 12.09 18.42
CA ASN A 110 8.00 12.16 17.29
C ASN A 110 7.37 12.97 16.16
N LEU A 111 7.95 14.14 15.87
CA LEU A 111 7.51 15.04 14.81
C LEU A 111 8.42 14.91 13.59
N ASN A 112 7.87 14.47 12.46
CA ASN A 112 8.58 14.56 11.21
C ASN A 112 8.42 15.96 10.61
N LYS A 113 9.46 16.81 10.76
CA LYS A 113 9.47 18.18 10.25
C LYS A 113 9.20 18.28 8.74
N SER A 114 9.51 17.23 7.97
CA SER A 114 9.36 17.23 6.51
C SER A 114 7.95 16.86 6.05
N SER A 115 7.30 15.89 6.70
CA SER A 115 6.00 15.37 6.26
C SER A 115 4.81 15.93 7.04
N LYS A 116 5.05 16.69 8.12
CA LYS A 116 4.03 17.11 9.09
C LYS A 116 3.31 15.95 9.79
N ASP A 117 3.83 14.72 9.66
CA ASP A 117 3.30 13.59 10.41
C ASP A 117 3.71 13.68 11.88
N VAL A 118 2.72 13.46 12.75
CA VAL A 118 2.90 13.39 14.19
C VAL A 118 2.71 11.94 14.62
N PHE A 119 3.71 11.38 15.28
CA PHE A 119 3.61 10.05 15.88
C PHE A 119 3.72 10.12 17.39
N ILE A 120 2.88 9.34 18.08
CA ILE A 120 2.83 9.27 19.53
C ILE A 120 3.03 7.83 19.96
N GLU A 121 3.96 7.59 20.87
CA GLU A 121 4.27 6.26 21.38
C GLU A 121 3.87 6.16 22.85
N TYR A 122 3.09 5.13 23.18
CA TYR A 122 2.69 4.80 24.55
C TYR A 122 3.30 3.47 25.00
N LYS A 123 3.49 3.31 26.31
CA LYS A 123 4.07 2.09 26.90
C LYS A 123 3.07 0.93 26.93
N SER A 124 1.78 1.23 26.81
CA SER A 124 0.70 0.24 26.86
C SER A 124 -0.41 0.50 25.84
N LEU A 125 -1.09 -0.58 25.44
CA LEU A 125 -2.28 -0.51 24.59
C LEU A 125 -3.45 0.21 25.28
N SER A 126 -3.54 0.14 26.62
CA SER A 126 -4.56 0.86 27.39
C SER A 126 -4.43 2.37 27.28
N GLU A 127 -3.22 2.92 27.38
CA GLU A 127 -2.97 4.36 27.22
C GLU A 127 -3.30 4.82 25.80
N ALA A 128 -2.88 4.05 24.78
CA ALA A 128 -3.18 4.35 23.39
C ALA A 128 -4.69 4.33 23.08
N LYS A 129 -5.43 3.36 23.65
CA LYS A 129 -6.91 3.32 23.54
C LYS A 129 -7.56 4.51 24.23
N SER A 130 -7.10 4.87 25.43
CA SER A 130 -7.56 6.06 26.15
C SER A 130 -7.39 7.33 25.31
N ALA A 131 -6.25 7.48 24.63
CA ALA A 131 -6.01 8.62 23.74
C ALA A 131 -6.97 8.64 22.53
N ILE A 132 -7.23 7.50 21.90
CA ILE A 132 -8.19 7.40 20.79
C ILE A 132 -9.60 7.77 21.26
N GLU A 133 -10.08 7.16 22.35
CA GLU A 133 -11.42 7.43 22.87
C GLU A 133 -11.64 8.91 23.23
N ARG A 134 -10.59 9.56 23.75
CA ARG A 134 -10.67 10.95 24.22
C ARG A 134 -10.50 11.99 23.12
N PHE A 135 -9.69 11.70 22.10
CA PHE A 135 -9.26 12.72 21.13
C PHE A 135 -9.63 12.42 19.68
N ASP A 136 -9.98 11.19 19.32
CA ASP A 136 -10.36 10.85 17.95
C ASP A 136 -11.71 11.46 17.60
N SER A 137 -11.70 12.36 16.62
CA SER A 137 -12.86 13.12 16.14
C SER A 137 -13.58 13.94 17.22
N GLN A 138 -12.87 14.32 18.29
CA GLN A 138 -13.42 15.15 19.38
C GLN A 138 -12.98 16.61 19.26
N GLU A 139 -13.91 17.53 19.49
CA GLU A 139 -13.61 18.97 19.64
C GLU A 139 -12.76 19.21 20.90
N PRO A 140 -11.92 20.27 20.93
CA PRO A 140 -11.75 21.30 19.90
C PRO A 140 -10.76 20.90 18.79
N TYR A 141 -10.05 19.79 18.95
CA TYR A 141 -8.89 19.48 18.12
C TYR A 141 -9.22 18.71 16.85
N ASN A 142 -10.30 17.90 16.86
CA ASN A 142 -10.75 17.07 15.74
C ASN A 142 -9.62 16.22 15.15
N PHE A 143 -8.75 15.68 16.00
CA PHE A 143 -7.68 14.80 15.56
C PHE A 143 -8.25 13.52 14.96
N LYS A 144 -7.49 12.90 14.05
CA LYS A 144 -7.76 11.54 13.60
C LYS A 144 -6.62 10.63 14.01
N LEU A 145 -6.89 9.68 14.90
CA LEU A 145 -5.88 8.80 15.48
C LEU A 145 -5.92 7.41 14.86
N VAL A 146 -4.77 6.90 14.45
CA VAL A 146 -4.63 5.56 13.87
C VAL A 146 -3.53 4.80 14.60
N ILE A 147 -3.84 3.61 15.13
CA ILE A 147 -2.79 2.72 15.67
C ILE A 147 -1.96 2.20 14.50
N ILE A 148 -0.65 2.50 14.52
CA ILE A 148 0.32 1.85 13.66
C ILE A 148 0.88 0.69 14.46
N ARG A 149 0.71 -0.54 13.95
CA ARG A 149 1.31 -1.71 14.58
C ARG A 149 2.83 -1.55 14.58
N THR A 150 3.41 -1.28 15.75
CA THR A 150 4.84 -1.40 16.03
C THR A 150 5.15 -2.87 16.22
N ASP A 151 5.04 -3.61 15.13
CA ASP A 151 5.68 -4.91 15.04
C ASP A 151 7.13 -4.57 14.71
N SER A 152 7.95 -4.46 15.75
CA SER A 152 9.38 -4.20 15.66
C SER A 152 9.99 -5.36 14.89
N GLN A 153 9.99 -5.24 13.56
CA GLN A 153 10.78 -5.91 12.51
C GLN A 153 10.42 -5.40 11.09
N ILE A 154 9.45 -4.49 10.91
CA ILE A 154 9.12 -3.97 9.59
C ILE A 154 9.56 -2.50 9.48
N ARG A 155 10.56 -2.23 8.63
CA ARG A 155 11.05 -0.89 8.22
C ARG A 155 9.87 -0.05 7.67
N PRO A 156 9.96 1.29 7.52
CA PRO A 156 8.91 2.03 6.79
C PRO A 156 8.88 1.51 5.34
N VAL A 157 7.91 0.67 5.03
CA VAL A 157 7.80 0.00 3.73
C VAL A 157 6.68 0.62 2.90
N ASN A 158 7.03 0.98 1.66
CA ASN A 158 6.14 1.35 0.57
C ASN A 158 5.00 0.29 0.48
N PRO A 159 3.70 0.65 0.32
CA PRO A 159 2.61 -0.32 0.14
C PRO A 159 2.85 -1.36 -0.98
N LEU A 160 3.79 -1.10 -1.88
CA LEU A 160 4.22 -1.98 -2.98
C LEU A 160 5.36 -2.95 -2.63
N SER A 161 5.94 -2.86 -1.44
CA SER A 161 7.04 -3.73 -0.99
C SER A 161 6.59 -5.09 -0.44
N TYR A 162 5.27 -5.31 -0.32
CA TYR A 162 4.68 -6.63 -0.04
C TYR A 162 4.59 -7.47 -1.32
N MET A 163 5.74 -7.75 -1.91
CA MET A 163 5.94 -8.89 -2.80
C MET A 163 7.25 -9.58 -2.41
N PRO A 164 7.23 -10.50 -1.43
CA PRO A 164 8.30 -11.47 -1.27
C PRO A 164 8.00 -12.73 -2.07
N ALA A 165 9.02 -13.26 -2.74
CA ALA A 165 9.03 -14.64 -3.17
C ALA A 165 8.85 -15.56 -1.95
N THR A 166 7.90 -16.50 -2.07
CA THR A 166 7.68 -17.71 -1.26
C THR A 166 7.25 -17.58 0.22
N ALA A 167 5.97 -17.93 0.44
CA ALA A 167 5.39 -18.93 1.37
C ALA A 167 5.43 -18.82 2.93
N TYR A 168 4.22 -19.08 3.48
CA TYR A 168 3.78 -19.56 4.80
C TYR A 168 3.63 -18.62 6.01
N GLY A 169 2.41 -18.63 6.59
CA GLY A 169 2.12 -18.33 7.99
C GLY A 169 0.66 -17.89 8.25
N GLU A 170 -0.20 -18.83 8.66
CA GLU A 170 -1.57 -18.60 9.13
C GLU A 170 -1.60 -17.88 10.49
N ALA A 171 -2.53 -16.92 10.69
CA ALA A 171 -3.10 -16.62 12.00
C ALA A 171 -4.42 -15.84 11.89
N GLU A 172 -5.40 -16.31 12.65
CA GLU A 172 -6.78 -15.84 12.75
C GLU A 172 -6.92 -14.38 13.20
N ASN A 173 -7.95 -13.67 12.71
CA ASN A 173 -8.49 -12.50 13.41
C ASN A 173 -10.00 -12.34 13.25
N ASN A 174 -10.65 -12.29 14.41
CA ASN A 174 -12.04 -11.92 14.65
C ASN A 174 -12.00 -10.57 15.39
N TYR A 175 -12.53 -9.46 14.85
CA TYR A 175 -13.06 -8.35 15.68
C TYR A 175 -13.99 -7.42 14.90
N TYR A 176 -15.11 -7.08 15.55
CA TYR A 176 -16.24 -6.28 15.11
C TYR A 176 -15.97 -4.77 15.22
N TYR A 177 -16.37 -3.97 14.23
CA TYR A 177 -16.65 -2.53 14.41
C TYR A 177 -18.16 -2.31 14.50
N ARG A 178 -18.60 -1.59 15.54
CA ARG A 178 -20.00 -1.20 15.77
C ARG A 178 -20.18 0.24 15.28
N TYR A 179 -20.84 0.43 14.14
CA TYR A 179 -21.26 1.76 13.67
C TYR A 179 -22.67 2.10 14.14
N SER A 180 -22.82 3.31 14.65
CA SER A 180 -24.06 3.97 15.03
C SER A 180 -24.89 4.30 13.79
N LYS A 181 -26.13 3.79 13.75
CA LYS A 181 -27.09 4.03 12.67
C LYS A 181 -27.61 5.48 12.74
N SER A 182 -27.22 6.31 11.78
CA SER A 182 -27.93 7.57 11.50
C SER A 182 -29.29 7.26 10.86
N ARG A 183 -30.37 7.72 11.50
CA ARG A 183 -31.76 7.57 11.03
C ARG A 183 -31.96 8.40 9.75
N ARG A 184 -31.99 7.75 8.58
CA ARG A 184 -32.54 8.35 7.36
C ARG A 184 -34.06 8.26 7.38
N LYS A 185 -34.73 9.42 7.24
CA LYS A 185 -36.17 9.52 6.98
C LYS A 185 -36.48 8.86 5.63
N LYS A 186 -37.54 8.05 5.64
CA LYS A 186 -38.11 7.34 4.49
C LYS A 186 -38.83 8.37 3.61
N SER A 187 -38.29 8.71 2.44
CA SER A 187 -39.01 9.47 1.40
C SER A 187 -39.56 8.52 0.35
N SER A 188 -40.78 8.80 -0.10
CA SER A 188 -41.55 8.00 -1.04
C SER A 188 -40.92 7.93 -2.43
N ILE A 189 -41.07 6.78 -3.06
CA ILE A 189 -40.58 6.40 -4.39
C ILE A 189 -41.48 7.06 -5.44
N CYS A 190 -40.89 7.84 -6.34
CA CYS A 190 -41.41 8.08 -7.69
C CYS A 190 -40.40 7.45 -8.65
N GLU A 191 -40.88 6.65 -9.61
CA GLU A 191 -40.07 6.06 -10.68
C GLU A 191 -39.41 7.16 -11.53
N PRO A 192 -38.07 7.20 -11.66
CA PRO A 192 -37.42 8.11 -12.58
C PRO A 192 -37.27 7.45 -13.94
N ASP A 193 -37.82 8.13 -14.93
CA ASP A 193 -37.66 7.87 -16.35
C ASP A 193 -36.18 7.78 -16.74
N SER A 194 -35.89 6.84 -17.65
CA SER A 194 -34.57 6.34 -18.01
C SER A 194 -33.72 7.39 -18.73
N MET A 195 -33.06 8.27 -17.98
CA MET A 195 -31.95 9.09 -18.44
C MET A 195 -30.66 8.68 -17.75
N GLN A 196 -30.01 7.62 -18.26
CA GLN A 196 -28.61 7.33 -17.92
C GLN A 196 -27.73 8.47 -18.49
N PRO A 197 -27.10 9.31 -17.66
CA PRO A 197 -26.21 10.33 -18.16
C PRO A 197 -25.02 9.66 -18.86
N LYS A 198 -24.78 10.03 -20.13
CA LYS A 198 -23.58 9.61 -20.87
C LYS A 198 -22.36 10.28 -20.24
N ILE A 199 -21.82 9.69 -19.17
CA ILE A 199 -20.58 10.13 -18.55
C ILE A 199 -19.46 9.90 -19.56
N LYS A 200 -18.90 10.98 -20.11
CA LYS A 200 -17.68 10.91 -20.90
C LYS A 200 -16.54 10.53 -19.96
N VAL A 201 -16.14 9.27 -19.96
CA VAL A 201 -14.96 8.81 -19.24
C VAL A 201 -13.75 9.50 -19.89
N LYS A 202 -13.09 10.38 -19.15
CA LYS A 202 -11.86 11.02 -19.60
C LYS A 202 -10.79 9.93 -19.73
N LYS A 203 -10.18 9.80 -20.90
CA LYS A 203 -9.03 8.88 -21.08
C LYS A 203 -7.92 9.30 -20.10
N LEU A 204 -7.37 8.30 -19.40
CA LEU A 204 -6.33 8.52 -18.39
C LEU A 204 -4.99 8.91 -19.03
N ILE A 205 -4.72 8.35 -20.22
CA ILE A 205 -3.47 8.51 -20.97
C ILE A 205 -3.80 8.76 -22.45
N GLU A 206 -3.00 9.62 -23.08
CA GLU A 206 -3.04 9.97 -24.49
C GLU A 206 -1.64 9.84 -25.11
N PRO A 207 -1.54 9.53 -26.42
CA PRO A 207 -0.26 9.51 -27.13
C PRO A 207 0.55 10.80 -26.95
N GLY A 208 1.86 10.64 -26.75
CA GLY A 208 2.83 11.71 -26.52
C GLY A 208 2.98 12.13 -25.05
N MET A 209 2.07 11.73 -24.15
CA MET A 209 2.15 12.08 -22.74
C MET A 209 3.37 11.43 -22.08
N VAL A 210 4.05 12.22 -21.25
CA VAL A 210 5.10 11.73 -20.36
C VAL A 210 4.52 11.66 -18.94
N ARG A 211 4.74 10.54 -18.26
CA ARG A 211 4.28 10.33 -16.88
C ARG A 211 5.34 9.65 -16.05
N LYS A 212 5.35 10.00 -14.77
CA LYS A 212 6.10 9.28 -13.75
C LYS A 212 5.29 8.07 -13.31
N VAL A 213 5.93 6.91 -13.36
CA VAL A 213 5.32 5.62 -13.09
C VAL A 213 6.18 4.80 -12.15
N PHE A 214 5.60 3.75 -11.58
CA PHE A 214 6.33 2.68 -10.92
C PHE A 214 5.86 1.33 -11.47
N ILE A 215 6.69 0.30 -11.30
CA ILE A 215 6.36 -1.07 -11.70
C ILE A 215 5.28 -1.61 -10.77
N ALA A 216 4.17 -2.05 -11.34
CA ALA A 216 3.12 -2.76 -10.63
C ALA A 216 3.38 -4.28 -10.63
N SER A 217 3.77 -4.83 -11.78
CA SER A 217 4.08 -6.25 -11.97
C SER A 217 5.01 -6.43 -13.18
N LEU A 218 5.96 -7.36 -13.10
CA LEU A 218 6.90 -7.69 -14.18
C LEU A 218 6.63 -9.09 -14.73
N ASN A 219 6.58 -9.22 -16.06
CA ASN A 219 6.66 -10.54 -16.69
C ASN A 219 8.11 -10.94 -16.95
N GLU A 220 8.32 -12.21 -17.28
CA GLU A 220 9.64 -12.80 -17.56
C GLU A 220 10.42 -12.07 -18.66
N SER A 221 9.72 -11.55 -19.68
CA SER A 221 10.33 -10.90 -20.85
C SER A 221 10.91 -9.52 -20.54
N LYS A 222 10.53 -8.90 -19.41
CA LYS A 222 10.85 -7.51 -19.00
C LYS A 222 10.45 -6.40 -19.99
N SER A 223 10.01 -6.74 -21.19
CA SER A 223 9.50 -5.82 -22.22
C SER A 223 7.98 -5.73 -22.19
N ASP A 224 7.33 -6.65 -21.49
CA ASP A 224 5.88 -6.71 -21.32
C ASP A 224 5.60 -6.71 -19.81
N TYR A 225 5.02 -5.63 -19.29
CA TYR A 225 4.83 -5.46 -17.85
C TYR A 225 3.72 -4.47 -17.53
N TRP A 226 3.39 -4.34 -16.25
CA TRP A 226 2.36 -3.43 -15.78
C TRP A 226 2.98 -2.31 -14.94
N VAL A 227 2.45 -1.11 -15.12
CA VAL A 227 2.83 0.07 -14.36
C VAL A 227 1.63 0.73 -13.71
N THR A 228 1.87 1.55 -12.70
CA THR A 228 0.87 2.46 -12.14
C THR A 228 1.44 3.87 -12.20
N LEU A 229 0.58 4.86 -12.47
CA LEU A 229 0.96 6.26 -12.47
C LEU A 229 1.24 6.72 -11.04
N GLU A 230 2.29 7.51 -10.83
CA GLU A 230 2.60 8.06 -9.50
C GLU A 230 1.42 8.90 -8.95
N GLU A 231 0.76 9.67 -9.83
CA GLU A 231 -0.41 10.49 -9.48
C GLU A 231 -1.62 9.68 -8.98
N ASP A 232 -1.71 8.40 -9.35
CA ASP A 232 -2.78 7.49 -8.92
C ASP A 232 -2.50 6.76 -7.60
N THR A 233 -1.32 6.93 -7.00
CA THR A 233 -0.96 6.29 -5.72
C THR A 233 -1.97 6.60 -4.61
N SER A 234 -2.43 7.86 -4.55
CA SER A 234 -3.43 8.29 -3.56
C SER A 234 -4.81 7.68 -3.83
N THR A 235 -5.15 7.46 -5.11
CA THR A 235 -6.38 6.79 -5.54
C THR A 235 -6.34 5.31 -5.17
N LEU A 236 -5.23 4.63 -5.45
CA LEU A 236 -5.00 3.23 -5.08
C LEU A 236 -5.09 3.03 -3.56
N THR A 237 -4.47 3.92 -2.79
CA THR A 237 -4.52 3.91 -1.32
C THR A 237 -5.94 4.10 -0.79
N LYS A 238 -6.69 5.07 -1.33
CA LYS A 238 -8.09 5.29 -0.94
C LYS A 238 -8.97 4.09 -1.29
N LEU A 239 -8.77 3.52 -2.48
CA LEU A 239 -9.48 2.33 -2.94
C LEU A 239 -9.19 1.17 -2.00
N TYR A 240 -7.92 0.92 -1.65
CA TYR A 240 -7.52 -0.10 -0.69
C TYR A 240 -8.31 0.00 0.62
N TYR A 241 -8.34 1.18 1.25
CA TYR A 241 -9.05 1.37 2.52
C TYR A 241 -10.56 1.20 2.39
N GLU A 242 -11.16 1.85 1.38
CA GLU A 242 -12.60 1.76 1.15
C GLU A 242 -13.05 0.33 0.86
N PHE A 243 -12.25 -0.40 0.09
CA PHE A 243 -12.52 -1.77 -0.33
C PHE A 243 -12.43 -2.74 0.85
N ASN A 244 -11.32 -2.71 1.59
CA ASN A 244 -11.08 -3.60 2.73
C ASN A 244 -11.96 -3.29 3.95
N MET A 245 -12.61 -2.12 3.97
CA MET A 245 -13.67 -1.83 4.95
C MET A 245 -15.02 -2.45 4.58
N ARG A 246 -15.30 -2.66 3.29
CA ARG A 246 -16.61 -3.14 2.81
C ARG A 246 -16.63 -4.64 2.57
N ILE A 247 -15.53 -5.18 2.06
CA ILE A 247 -15.39 -6.60 1.74
C ILE A 247 -14.76 -7.30 2.94
N THR A 248 -15.44 -8.35 3.39
CA THR A 248 -15.02 -9.25 4.47
C THR A 248 -15.21 -10.69 4.03
N ASP A 249 -14.70 -11.65 4.81
CA ASP A 249 -14.92 -13.09 4.57
C ASP A 249 -16.41 -13.47 4.53
N ARG A 250 -17.27 -12.68 5.19
CA ARG A 250 -18.73 -12.86 5.23
C ARG A 250 -19.47 -12.27 4.03
N SER A 251 -18.77 -11.63 3.10
CA SER A 251 -19.38 -11.08 1.89
C SER A 251 -19.97 -12.19 1.03
N PRO A 252 -20.98 -11.90 0.20
CA PRO A 252 -21.55 -12.88 -0.71
C PRO A 252 -20.47 -13.47 -1.62
N GLY A 253 -20.37 -14.81 -1.65
CA GLY A 253 -19.52 -15.52 -2.58
C GLY A 253 -19.99 -15.32 -4.03
N LEU A 254 -19.05 -15.37 -4.98
CA LEU A 254 -19.39 -15.32 -6.39
C LEU A 254 -20.12 -16.60 -6.82
N LYS A 255 -21.17 -16.48 -7.62
CA LYS A 255 -21.96 -17.61 -8.13
C LYS A 255 -21.94 -17.60 -9.64
N ASN A 256 -21.75 -18.78 -10.24
CA ASN A 256 -21.73 -18.99 -11.70
C ASN A 256 -20.72 -18.07 -12.42
N PRO A 257 -19.41 -18.23 -12.13
CA PRO A 257 -18.38 -17.37 -12.72
C PRO A 257 -18.35 -17.52 -14.25
N ALA A 258 -18.22 -16.39 -14.95
CA ALA A 258 -17.88 -16.34 -16.36
C ALA A 258 -16.52 -15.65 -16.56
N VAL A 259 -15.84 -15.96 -17.67
CA VAL A 259 -14.72 -15.14 -18.13
C VAL A 259 -15.20 -13.70 -18.26
N ASP A 260 -14.32 -12.76 -17.92
CA ASP A 260 -14.59 -11.33 -17.84
C ASP A 260 -15.45 -10.86 -16.66
N ASP A 261 -15.95 -11.75 -15.80
CA ASP A 261 -16.68 -11.31 -14.60
C ASP A 261 -15.76 -10.59 -13.60
N TRP A 262 -16.33 -9.58 -12.96
CA TRP A 262 -15.72 -8.89 -11.84
C TRP A 262 -15.88 -9.67 -10.55
N CYS A 263 -14.81 -9.76 -9.76
CA CYS A 263 -14.82 -10.40 -8.46
C CYS A 263 -13.87 -9.72 -7.47
N CYS A 264 -13.92 -10.19 -6.23
CA CYS A 264 -12.94 -9.88 -5.21
C CYS A 264 -12.23 -11.16 -4.78
N ARG A 265 -10.91 -11.09 -4.61
CA ARG A 265 -10.10 -12.16 -4.02
C ARG A 265 -9.14 -11.56 -3.02
N ARG A 266 -8.84 -12.32 -1.97
CA ARG A 266 -7.87 -11.94 -0.95
C ARG A 266 -6.46 -12.35 -1.40
N PHE A 267 -5.55 -11.38 -1.42
CA PHE A 267 -4.14 -11.57 -1.73
C PHE A 267 -3.32 -10.93 -0.61
N ASN A 268 -2.41 -11.68 0.02
CA ASN A 268 -1.61 -11.21 1.18
C ASN A 268 -2.48 -10.51 2.26
N GLU A 269 -3.55 -11.17 2.70
CA GLU A 269 -4.50 -10.67 3.71
C GLU A 269 -5.33 -9.43 3.32
N VAL A 270 -5.26 -9.01 2.06
CA VAL A 270 -5.94 -7.82 1.54
C VAL A 270 -6.93 -8.23 0.46
N TRP A 271 -8.16 -7.73 0.54
CA TRP A 271 -9.12 -7.84 -0.55
C TRP A 271 -8.69 -6.94 -1.71
N CYS A 272 -8.67 -7.52 -2.91
CA CYS A 272 -8.33 -6.83 -4.15
C CYS A 272 -9.46 -7.01 -5.18
N ARG A 273 -9.57 -6.06 -6.12
CA ARG A 273 -10.44 -6.20 -7.29
C ARG A 273 -9.75 -7.08 -8.32
N ALA A 274 -10.50 -8.02 -8.90
CA ALA A 274 -10.00 -8.89 -9.94
C ALA A 274 -11.03 -9.12 -11.05
N ARG A 275 -10.55 -9.58 -12.20
CA ARG A 275 -11.37 -10.15 -13.28
C ARG A 275 -10.99 -11.59 -13.53
N ILE A 276 -11.98 -12.41 -13.85
CA ILE A 276 -11.77 -13.81 -14.24
C ILE A 276 -11.26 -13.81 -15.69
N ILE A 277 -10.09 -14.39 -15.92
CA ILE A 277 -9.50 -14.47 -17.27
C ILE A 277 -9.54 -15.89 -17.85
N SER A 278 -9.64 -16.91 -16.99
CA SER A 278 -9.84 -18.30 -17.38
C SER A 278 -10.68 -19.03 -16.33
N LEU A 279 -11.40 -20.08 -16.73
CA LEU A 279 -12.18 -20.94 -15.82
C LEU A 279 -11.55 -22.32 -15.62
N GLN A 280 -10.62 -22.72 -16.50
CA GLN A 280 -10.00 -24.05 -16.51
C GLN A 280 -8.52 -23.98 -16.94
N PRO A 281 -7.57 -23.82 -16.00
CA PRO A 281 -7.79 -23.57 -14.57
C PRO A 281 -8.47 -22.22 -14.32
N LEU A 282 -9.09 -22.05 -13.16
CA LEU A 282 -9.61 -20.75 -12.76
C LEU A 282 -8.42 -19.80 -12.59
N GLU A 283 -8.43 -18.69 -13.32
CA GLU A 283 -7.37 -17.68 -13.26
C GLU A 283 -7.97 -16.29 -13.10
N LEU A 284 -7.34 -15.49 -12.24
CA LEU A 284 -7.71 -14.11 -11.98
C LEU A 284 -6.63 -13.16 -12.46
N PHE A 285 -7.07 -11.97 -12.87
CA PHE A 285 -6.21 -10.82 -13.08
C PHE A 285 -6.57 -9.71 -12.08
N TYR A 286 -5.62 -9.34 -11.22
CA TYR A 286 -5.78 -8.23 -10.28
C TYR A 286 -5.60 -6.88 -10.98
N VAL A 287 -6.73 -6.26 -11.32
CA VAL A 287 -6.79 -5.10 -12.24
C VAL A 287 -6.05 -3.86 -11.76
N ASP A 288 -5.78 -3.75 -10.47
CA ASP A 288 -5.12 -2.60 -9.86
C ASP A 288 -3.60 -2.81 -9.70
N TYR A 289 -3.12 -4.03 -9.94
CA TYR A 289 -1.74 -4.45 -9.70
C TYR A 289 -1.06 -5.10 -10.91
N GLY A 290 -1.81 -5.55 -11.92
CA GLY A 290 -1.21 -6.14 -13.11
C GLY A 290 -0.70 -7.57 -12.91
N TYR A 291 -1.25 -8.29 -11.93
CA TYR A 291 -0.80 -9.63 -11.54
C TYR A 291 -1.84 -10.68 -11.91
N VAL A 292 -1.38 -11.84 -12.40
CA VAL A 292 -2.21 -13.01 -12.70
C VAL A 292 -2.00 -14.05 -11.60
N ASP A 293 -3.10 -14.61 -11.12
CA ASP A 293 -3.13 -15.64 -10.08
C ASP A 293 -3.89 -16.86 -10.60
N SER A 294 -3.17 -17.97 -10.70
CA SER A 294 -3.65 -19.25 -11.22
C SER A 294 -3.91 -20.27 -10.11
N GLU A 295 -3.69 -19.91 -8.84
CA GLU A 295 -3.88 -20.78 -7.66
C GLU A 295 -5.13 -20.38 -6.88
N VAL A 296 -6.27 -20.31 -7.57
CA VAL A 296 -7.53 -19.80 -7.02
C VAL A 296 -8.65 -20.83 -7.09
N THR A 297 -9.47 -20.87 -6.05
CA THR A 297 -10.72 -21.66 -6.03
C THR A 297 -11.94 -20.75 -5.97
N LEU A 298 -13.09 -21.25 -6.45
CA LEU A 298 -14.31 -20.44 -6.55
C LEU A 298 -14.83 -19.97 -5.18
N ASP A 299 -14.65 -20.76 -4.13
CA ASP A 299 -15.10 -20.44 -2.76
C ASP A 299 -14.35 -19.26 -2.14
N GLU A 300 -13.17 -18.94 -2.67
CA GLU A 300 -12.36 -17.81 -2.28
C GLU A 300 -12.82 -16.48 -2.90
N LEU A 301 -13.67 -16.55 -3.93
CA LEU A 301 -14.16 -15.38 -4.65
C LEU A 301 -15.38 -14.77 -3.98
N LYS A 302 -15.38 -13.43 -3.85
CA LYS A 302 -16.55 -12.65 -3.42
C LYS A 302 -17.08 -11.83 -4.59
N MET A 303 -18.37 -11.49 -4.52
CA MET A 303 -18.99 -10.58 -5.47
C MET A 303 -18.43 -9.17 -5.30
N LEU A 304 -18.08 -8.52 -6.42
CA LEU A 304 -17.69 -7.12 -6.43
C LEU A 304 -18.93 -6.21 -6.32
N PRO A 305 -18.99 -5.26 -5.38
CA PRO A 305 -20.03 -4.24 -5.36
C PRO A 305 -20.05 -3.43 -6.67
N ALA A 306 -21.23 -3.21 -7.24
CA ALA A 306 -21.36 -2.60 -8.56
C ALA A 306 -20.73 -1.20 -8.64
N ASP A 307 -20.78 -0.40 -7.57
CA ASP A 307 -20.18 0.93 -7.49
C ASP A 307 -18.64 0.89 -7.51
N MET A 308 -18.04 -0.25 -7.15
CA MET A 308 -16.60 -0.47 -7.18
C MET A 308 -16.12 -0.97 -8.54
N ALA A 309 -16.99 -1.57 -9.35
CA ALA A 309 -16.70 -1.96 -10.74
C ALA A 309 -16.63 -0.74 -11.68
N VAL A 310 -17.29 0.36 -11.34
CA VAL A 310 -17.31 1.60 -12.16
C VAL A 310 -15.96 2.30 -12.20
N ARG A 311 -15.09 2.07 -11.21
CA ARG A 311 -13.75 2.70 -11.15
C ARG A 311 -12.81 2.03 -12.15
N PRO A 312 -12.03 2.80 -12.92
CA PRO A 312 -11.09 2.22 -13.87
C PRO A 312 -10.02 1.37 -13.16
N PRO A 313 -9.49 0.34 -13.82
CA PRO A 313 -8.24 -0.32 -13.42
C PRO A 313 -7.11 0.69 -13.26
N LEU A 314 -6.26 0.50 -12.24
CA LEU A 314 -5.11 1.37 -11.98
C LEU A 314 -3.77 0.81 -12.50
N ALA A 315 -3.72 -0.48 -12.85
CA ALA A 315 -2.58 -1.04 -13.55
C ALA A 315 -2.73 -0.82 -15.06
N ILE A 316 -1.65 -0.35 -15.68
CA ILE A 316 -1.57 -0.05 -17.11
C ILE A 316 -0.60 -1.02 -17.76
N HIS A 317 -1.07 -1.74 -18.77
CA HIS A 317 -0.25 -2.69 -19.53
C HIS A 317 0.65 -1.94 -20.48
N VAL A 318 1.96 -2.19 -20.42
CA VAL A 318 2.94 -1.54 -21.29
C VAL A 318 3.81 -2.55 -22.02
N TYR A 319 4.16 -2.19 -23.26
CA TYR A 319 5.22 -2.78 -24.05
C TYR A 319 6.38 -1.79 -24.18
N HIS A 320 7.54 -2.17 -23.67
CA HIS A 320 8.76 -1.38 -23.76
C HIS A 320 9.80 -2.13 -24.59
N ALA A 321 10.06 -1.67 -25.81
CA ALA A 321 10.93 -2.36 -26.76
C ALA A 321 12.38 -2.53 -26.27
N ALA A 322 12.89 -1.56 -25.50
CA ALA A 322 14.22 -1.64 -24.87
C ALA A 322 14.26 -2.56 -23.64
N GLY A 323 13.10 -3.01 -23.15
CA GLY A 323 12.96 -3.74 -21.89
C GLY A 323 13.01 -2.81 -20.67
N TYR A 324 12.54 -3.30 -19.53
CA TYR A 324 12.62 -2.58 -18.26
C TYR A 324 14.08 -2.20 -17.95
N PRO A 325 14.39 -0.91 -17.73
CA PRO A 325 15.76 -0.43 -17.65
C PRO A 325 16.50 -0.85 -16.36
N GLY A 326 15.86 -1.60 -15.45
CA GLY A 326 16.52 -2.16 -14.26
C GLY A 326 17.03 -1.10 -13.26
N ILE A 327 16.57 0.15 -13.41
CA ILE A 327 17.07 1.29 -12.63
C ILE A 327 16.64 1.11 -11.18
N SER A 328 17.57 1.33 -10.24
CA SER A 328 17.34 1.15 -8.79
C SER A 328 16.37 2.16 -8.15
N THR A 329 15.62 2.91 -8.95
CA THR A 329 14.63 3.87 -8.49
C THR A 329 13.25 3.27 -8.63
N ASP A 330 12.49 3.30 -7.54
CA ASP A 330 11.09 2.83 -7.50
C ASP A 330 10.18 3.52 -8.54
N HIS A 331 10.64 4.66 -9.09
CA HIS A 331 9.94 5.43 -10.10
C HIS A 331 10.82 5.80 -11.28
N PHE A 332 10.21 5.92 -12.46
CA PHE A 332 10.85 6.38 -13.70
C PHE A 332 9.82 7.05 -14.61
N LEU A 333 10.28 7.75 -15.65
CA LEU A 333 9.42 8.45 -16.60
C LEU A 333 9.25 7.62 -17.86
N LEU A 334 7.99 7.48 -18.31
CA LEU A 334 7.63 6.86 -19.58
C LEU A 334 6.92 7.86 -20.48
N ARG A 335 7.26 7.86 -21.76
CA ARG A 335 6.44 8.45 -22.82
C ARG A 335 5.53 7.39 -23.42
N PHE A 336 4.25 7.67 -23.43
CA PHE A 336 3.23 6.80 -24.01
C PHE A 336 3.08 7.11 -25.50
N LEU A 337 3.34 6.15 -26.38
CA LEU A 337 3.42 6.37 -27.84
C LEU A 337 2.12 6.02 -28.56
N SER A 338 1.57 4.84 -28.28
CA SER A 338 0.33 4.35 -28.89
C SER A 338 -0.32 3.28 -28.01
N GLU A 339 -1.62 3.09 -28.18
CA GLU A 339 -2.43 2.10 -27.48
C GLU A 339 -3.00 1.11 -28.50
N ASP A 340 -2.78 -0.18 -28.28
CA ASP A 340 -3.42 -1.27 -29.04
C ASP A 340 -4.01 -2.29 -28.06
N ASN A 341 -5.32 -2.53 -28.13
CA ASN A 341 -6.06 -3.45 -27.26
C ASN A 341 -5.78 -3.27 -25.76
N GLY A 342 -5.65 -2.02 -25.29
CA GLY A 342 -5.38 -1.68 -23.88
C GLY A 342 -3.91 -1.81 -23.47
N LYS A 343 -3.02 -2.20 -24.39
CA LYS A 343 -1.58 -2.25 -24.20
C LYS A 343 -0.92 -1.01 -24.80
N TRP A 344 -0.10 -0.34 -24.00
CA TRP A 344 0.61 0.87 -24.42
C TRP A 344 2.02 0.58 -24.88
N THR A 345 2.41 1.02 -26.08
CA THR A 345 3.82 1.08 -26.45
C THR A 345 4.46 2.30 -25.81
N VAL A 346 5.59 2.10 -25.13
CA VAL A 346 6.27 3.15 -24.35
C VAL A 346 7.76 3.23 -24.67
N GLU A 347 8.36 4.39 -24.37
CA GLU A 347 9.82 4.60 -24.36
C GLU A 347 10.24 5.34 -23.08
N ASP A 348 11.49 5.13 -22.67
CA ASP A 348 12.11 5.88 -21.60
C ASP A 348 12.26 7.36 -21.98
N THR A 349 12.11 8.24 -20.99
CA THR A 349 12.51 9.64 -21.10
C THR A 349 13.57 9.98 -20.07
N TYR A 350 14.70 10.51 -20.52
CA TYR A 350 15.82 10.93 -19.68
C TYR A 350 15.66 12.35 -19.14
#